data_AF-A0A9P8NHL5-F1
#
_entry.id   AF-A0A9P8NHL5-F1
#
_cell.length_a   1.000
_cell.length_b   1.000
_cell.length_c   1.000
_cell.angle_alpha   90.00
_cell.angle_beta   90.00
_cell.angle_gamma   90.00
#
_symmetry.space_group_name_H-M   'P 1'
#
loop_
_entity.id
_entity.type
_entity.pdbx_description
1 polymer ?
#
loop_
_entity_poly.entity_id
_entity_poly.type
_entity_poly.pdbx_seq_one_letter_code
_entity_poly.pdbx_strand_id
1 'polypeptide(L)'
;MQQLATNAQRGGSFEEEIAISVIAEVCSVYNEGEREKPEALSLGTGGAKVNMAGRMIVERISQEHGIIAWEGGGGPAIPLRVGQALRLYPNHACVTGALYGWYLVVDSSDDGQGSRIVDVWTRTTGW
;
A
#
# COMPACT_ATOMS: atom_id res chain seq x y z
N MET A 1 0.09 -0.84 9.22
CA MET A 1 -1.32 -0.96 9.69
C MET A 1 -2.16 -1.45 8.51
N GLN A 2 -3.12 -2.38 8.62
CA GLN A 2 -3.86 -2.91 7.45
C GLN A 2 -5.33 -2.44 7.40
N GLN A 3 -5.81 -2.09 6.20
CA GLN A 3 -7.17 -1.63 5.93
C GLN A 3 -7.90 -2.57 4.96
N LEU A 4 -9.17 -2.86 5.27
CA LEU A 4 -10.10 -3.62 4.44
C LEU A 4 -11.34 -2.77 4.11
N ALA A 5 -11.58 -2.48 2.83
CA ALA A 5 -12.77 -1.85 2.28
C ALA A 5 -13.87 -2.89 2.00
N THR A 6 -15.10 -2.56 2.34
CA THR A 6 -16.26 -3.47 2.25
C THR A 6 -17.05 -3.36 0.92
N ASN A 7 -16.71 -2.39 0.07
CA ASN A 7 -17.45 -2.06 -1.15
C ASN A 7 -16.62 -2.26 -2.43
N ALA A 8 -16.01 -3.43 -2.59
CA ALA A 8 -15.32 -3.78 -3.83
C ALA A 8 -16.33 -4.03 -4.95
N GLN A 9 -16.25 -3.25 -6.03
CA GLN A 9 -17.12 -3.38 -7.21
C GLN A 9 -16.41 -4.15 -8.33
N ARG A 10 -17.17 -4.75 -9.26
CA ARG A 10 -16.61 -5.37 -10.47
C ARG A 10 -16.66 -4.39 -11.63
N GLY A 11 -15.55 -4.22 -12.35
CA GLY A 11 -15.47 -3.44 -13.59
C GLY A 11 -14.96 -2.00 -13.41
N GLY A 12 -14.30 -1.69 -12.30
CA GLY A 12 -13.69 -0.40 -11.99
C GLY A 12 -12.16 -0.37 -12.13
N SER A 13 -11.53 0.71 -11.66
CA SER A 13 -10.09 0.74 -11.39
C SER A 13 -9.70 -0.29 -10.32
N PHE A 14 -8.43 -0.69 -10.25
CA PHE A 14 -8.02 -1.67 -9.23
C PHE A 14 -8.23 -1.14 -7.80
N GLU A 15 -8.23 0.18 -7.60
CA GLU A 15 -8.57 0.79 -6.32
C GLU A 15 -10.03 0.51 -5.90
N GLU A 16 -10.92 0.25 -6.86
CA GLU A 16 -12.33 -0.07 -6.63
C GLU A 16 -12.60 -1.58 -6.53
N GLU A 17 -11.71 -2.42 -7.06
CA GLU A 17 -11.87 -3.89 -7.04
C GLU A 17 -11.14 -4.55 -5.86
N ILE A 18 -10.04 -3.95 -5.37
CA ILE A 18 -9.23 -4.55 -4.30
C ILE A 18 -9.67 -4.02 -2.94
N ALA A 19 -10.41 -4.86 -2.23
CA ALA A 19 -10.87 -4.58 -0.87
C ALA A 19 -9.76 -4.46 0.17
N ILE A 20 -8.55 -4.98 -0.04
CA ILE A 20 -7.53 -5.07 1.01
C ILE A 20 -6.28 -4.27 0.68
N SER A 21 -5.77 -3.55 1.68
CA SER A 21 -4.54 -2.76 1.54
C SER A 21 -3.77 -2.66 2.85
N VAL A 22 -2.46 -2.49 2.77
CA VAL A 22 -1.59 -2.19 3.91
C VAL A 22 -1.28 -0.70 3.89
N ILE A 23 -1.57 0.00 4.97
CA ILE A 23 -1.09 1.35 5.22
C ILE A 23 0.37 1.32 5.67
N ALA A 24 1.18 2.03 4.92
CA ALA A 24 2.59 2.28 5.17
C ALA A 24 2.89 3.78 5.20
N GLU A 25 4.02 4.15 5.75
CA GLU A 25 4.50 5.53 5.80
C GLU A 25 5.81 5.65 5.03
N VAL A 26 5.98 6.74 4.30
CA VAL A 26 7.26 7.06 3.64
C VAL A 26 8.26 7.54 4.67
N CYS A 27 9.38 6.84 4.80
CA CYS A 27 10.46 7.18 5.75
C CYS A 27 11.58 8.00 5.10
N SER A 28 11.85 7.77 3.81
CA SER A 28 12.86 8.51 3.06
C SER A 28 12.55 8.50 1.57
N VAL A 29 13.05 9.49 0.84
CA VAL A 29 12.91 9.60 -0.62
C VAL A 29 14.29 9.93 -1.18
N TYR A 30 14.69 9.22 -2.24
CA TYR A 30 15.99 9.38 -2.90
C TYR A 30 15.74 9.80 -4.35
N ASN A 31 16.06 11.05 -4.67
CA ASN A 31 15.89 11.62 -6.01
C ASN A 31 17.22 12.17 -6.53
N GLU A 32 17.22 12.83 -7.69
CA GLU A 32 18.33 13.67 -8.16
C GLU A 32 19.73 13.00 -8.20
N GLY A 33 19.77 11.70 -8.48
CA GLY A 33 21.03 10.94 -8.59
C GLY A 33 21.65 10.53 -7.26
N GLU A 34 20.93 10.66 -6.14
CA GLU A 34 21.34 10.10 -4.83
C GLU A 34 21.57 8.57 -4.90
N ARG A 35 20.90 7.90 -5.84
CA ARG A 35 21.00 6.47 -6.12
C ARG A 35 20.98 6.21 -7.63
N GLU A 36 21.21 4.97 -8.04
CA GLU A 36 21.15 4.55 -9.46
C GLU A 36 19.80 4.90 -10.11
N LYS A 37 18.70 4.77 -9.34
CA LYS A 37 17.33 5.03 -9.77
C LYS A 37 16.56 5.76 -8.67
N PRO A 38 15.54 6.59 -9.01
CA PRO A 38 14.66 7.21 -8.02
C PRO A 38 13.89 6.14 -7.24
N GLU A 39 13.95 6.21 -5.90
CA GLU A 39 13.25 5.26 -5.02
C GLU A 39 12.86 5.91 -3.68
N ALA A 40 11.89 5.33 -2.98
CA ALA A 40 11.49 5.73 -1.63
C ALA A 40 11.47 4.55 -0.67
N LEU A 41 11.84 4.78 0.58
CA LEU A 41 11.74 3.81 1.66
C LEU A 41 10.39 3.97 2.35
N SER A 42 9.72 2.87 2.61
CA SER A 42 8.47 2.82 3.38
C SER A 42 8.60 1.89 4.58
N LEU A 43 7.90 2.22 5.67
CA LEU A 43 7.74 1.37 6.84
C LEU A 43 6.39 0.66 6.78
N GLY A 44 6.43 -0.68 6.78
CA GLY A 44 5.31 -1.57 6.50
C GLY A 44 5.53 -2.38 5.22
N THR A 45 5.18 -3.67 5.27
CA THR A 45 5.36 -4.61 4.16
C THR A 45 4.06 -4.84 3.39
N GLY A 46 4.08 -4.60 2.09
CA GLY A 46 2.95 -4.71 1.15
C GLY A 46 3.35 -4.23 -0.25
N GLY A 47 2.55 -4.44 -1.29
CA GLY A 47 2.83 -3.92 -2.63
C GLY A 47 2.26 -2.51 -2.81
N ALA A 48 3.03 -1.48 -3.16
CA ALA A 48 2.43 -0.17 -3.52
C ALA A 48 1.88 -0.24 -4.95
N LYS A 49 0.77 0.43 -5.24
CA LYS A 49 0.50 0.95 -6.59
C LYS A 49 0.01 2.38 -6.44
N VAL A 50 0.81 3.35 -6.89
CA VAL A 50 0.44 4.76 -6.92
C VAL A 50 0.31 5.16 -8.37
N ASN A 51 -0.81 5.77 -8.73
CA ASN A 51 -1.19 6.08 -10.10
C ASN A 51 -1.01 7.57 -10.39
N MET A 52 0.22 7.98 -10.72
CA MET A 52 0.49 9.23 -11.46
C MET A 52 1.74 9.02 -12.32
N ALA A 53 1.64 9.26 -13.64
CA ALA A 53 2.71 9.17 -14.67
C ALA A 53 3.35 7.78 -14.94
N GLY A 54 3.03 6.78 -14.15
CA GLY A 54 3.52 5.41 -14.26
C GLY A 54 3.03 4.61 -13.06
N ARG A 55 3.23 3.29 -13.06
CA ARG A 55 2.88 2.48 -11.89
C ARG A 55 4.08 2.41 -10.96
N MET A 56 3.95 2.91 -9.74
CA MET A 56 4.93 2.60 -8.68
C MET A 56 4.64 1.24 -8.07
N ILE A 57 5.67 0.50 -7.68
CA ILE A 57 5.57 -0.80 -7.01
C ILE A 57 6.48 -0.83 -5.79
N VAL A 58 6.19 -1.72 -4.84
CA VAL A 58 7.24 -2.13 -3.90
C VAL A 58 8.13 -3.14 -4.62
N GLU A 59 9.29 -2.67 -5.05
CA GLU A 59 10.26 -3.43 -5.84
C GLU A 59 11.02 -4.42 -4.96
N ARG A 60 11.35 -4.01 -3.72
CA ARG A 60 12.13 -4.81 -2.78
C ARG A 60 11.53 -4.72 -1.39
N ILE A 61 11.64 -5.80 -0.63
CA ILE A 61 11.18 -5.86 0.76
C ILE A 61 12.31 -6.36 1.67
N SER A 62 12.38 -5.78 2.85
CA SER A 62 13.04 -6.31 4.04
C SER A 62 11.97 -6.68 5.08
N GLN A 63 12.35 -7.08 6.29
CA GLN A 63 11.39 -7.51 7.32
C GLN A 63 10.30 -6.46 7.61
N GLU A 64 10.69 -5.20 7.73
CA GLU A 64 9.79 -4.10 8.12
C GLU A 64 9.73 -2.97 7.09
N HIS A 65 10.57 -3.04 6.06
CA HIS A 65 10.76 -1.95 5.11
C HIS A 65 10.49 -2.40 3.68
N GLY A 66 9.85 -1.53 2.90
CA GLY A 66 9.66 -1.69 1.46
C GLY A 66 10.36 -0.58 0.69
N ILE A 67 10.97 -0.93 -0.44
CA ILE A 67 11.51 0.03 -1.42
C ILE A 67 10.46 0.23 -2.51
N ILE A 68 9.97 1.47 -2.63
CA ILE A 68 9.03 1.90 -3.65
C ILE A 68 9.82 2.49 -4.82
N ALA A 69 9.55 1.99 -6.02
CA ALA A 69 10.17 2.47 -7.25
C ALA A 69 9.16 2.41 -8.40
N TRP A 70 9.49 3.03 -9.54
CA TRP A 70 8.72 2.86 -10.77
C TRP A 70 8.82 1.42 -11.28
N GLU A 71 7.71 0.85 -11.75
CA GLU A 71 7.71 -0.43 -12.45
C GLU A 71 8.60 -0.33 -13.70
N GLY A 72 9.60 -1.22 -13.81
CA GLY A 72 10.63 -1.14 -14.85
C GLY A 72 11.88 -0.33 -14.47
N GLY A 73 11.90 0.30 -13.29
CA GLY A 73 13.07 0.93 -12.68
C GLY A 73 13.49 2.29 -13.25
N GLY A 74 12.98 2.69 -14.40
CA GLY A 74 13.17 4.03 -14.96
C GLY A 74 11.94 4.91 -14.71
N GLY A 75 12.16 6.20 -14.40
CA GLY A 75 11.05 7.15 -14.25
C GLY A 75 11.51 8.51 -13.74
N PRO A 76 10.58 9.48 -13.63
CA PRO A 76 10.86 10.79 -13.06
C PRO A 76 11.16 10.67 -11.55
N ALA A 77 11.46 11.81 -10.92
CA ALA A 77 11.59 11.88 -9.46
C ALA A 77 10.36 11.28 -8.77
N ILE A 78 10.58 10.54 -7.68
CA ILE A 78 9.51 9.96 -6.87
C ILE A 78 8.71 11.10 -6.23
N PRO A 79 7.40 11.24 -6.53
CA PRO A 79 6.59 12.37 -6.08
C PRO A 79 5.99 12.11 -4.70
N LEU A 80 6.78 11.56 -3.78
CA LEU A 80 6.37 11.25 -2.42
C LEU A 80 7.10 12.17 -1.43
N ARG A 81 6.52 12.33 -0.24
CA ARG A 81 7.14 13.08 0.87
C ARG A 81 7.31 12.19 2.09
N VAL A 82 8.38 12.41 2.85
CA VAL A 82 8.54 11.77 4.16
C VAL A 82 7.33 12.09 5.05
N GLY A 83 6.84 11.08 5.77
CA GLY A 83 5.62 11.15 6.58
C GLY A 83 4.32 10.93 5.79
N GLN A 84 4.39 10.80 4.45
CA GLN A 84 3.19 10.53 3.65
C GLN A 84 2.69 9.10 3.88
N ALA A 85 1.41 8.97 4.19
CA ALA A 85 0.73 7.68 4.24
C ALA A 85 0.48 7.13 2.83
N LEU A 86 0.68 5.83 2.66
CA LEU A 86 0.53 5.11 1.42
C LEU A 86 -0.42 3.93 1.59
N ARG A 87 -1.22 3.67 0.55
CA ARG A 87 -2.06 2.47 0.45
C ARG A 87 -1.35 1.43 -0.43
N LEU A 88 -0.95 0.32 0.18
CA LEU A 88 -0.26 -0.78 -0.49
C LEU A 88 -1.23 -1.92 -0.80
N TYR A 89 -1.50 -2.17 -2.07
CA TYR A 89 -2.26 -3.33 -2.55
C TYR A 89 -1.40 -4.61 -2.61
N PRO A 90 -1.78 -5.67 -1.89
CA PRO A 90 -1.00 -6.90 -1.87
C PRO A 90 -1.11 -7.69 -3.18
N ASN A 91 -0.05 -8.44 -3.50
CA ASN A 91 -0.11 -9.44 -4.57
C ASN A 91 -1.11 -10.56 -4.26
N HIS A 92 -1.20 -10.98 -2.99
CA HIS A 92 -2.11 -12.03 -2.55
C HIS A 92 -2.74 -11.68 -1.20
N ALA A 93 -4.07 -11.56 -1.19
CA ALA A 93 -4.84 -11.16 -0.01
C ALA A 93 -4.64 -12.13 1.17
N CYS A 94 -4.75 -13.45 0.94
CA CYS A 94 -4.63 -14.45 2.01
C CYS A 94 -3.26 -14.45 2.70
N VAL A 95 -2.17 -14.41 1.93
CA VAL A 95 -0.81 -14.37 2.49
C VAL A 95 -0.58 -13.10 3.29
N THR A 96 -1.01 -11.95 2.76
CA THR A 96 -0.85 -10.67 3.43
C THR A 96 -1.67 -10.59 4.71
N GLY A 97 -2.95 -10.98 4.64
CA GLY A 97 -3.83 -10.99 5.82
C GLY A 97 -3.34 -11.91 6.92
N ALA A 98 -2.63 -13.00 6.58
CA ALA A 98 -2.07 -13.91 7.58
C ALA A 98 -0.99 -13.28 8.47
N LEU A 99 -0.36 -12.19 8.04
CA LEU A 99 0.69 -11.47 8.79
C LEU A 99 0.13 -10.53 9.87
N TYR A 100 -1.19 -10.35 9.93
CA TYR A 100 -1.85 -9.43 10.86
C TYR A 100 -2.86 -10.17 11.74
N GLY A 101 -2.88 -9.82 13.04
CA GLY A 101 -3.83 -10.39 14.01
C GLY A 101 -5.24 -9.77 13.96
N TRP A 102 -5.38 -8.62 13.32
CA TRP A 102 -6.64 -7.89 13.17
C TRP A 102 -6.62 -7.03 11.90
N TYR A 103 -7.81 -6.61 11.45
CA TYR A 103 -8.01 -5.76 10.29
C TYR A 103 -8.81 -4.53 10.70
N LEU A 104 -8.41 -3.36 10.19
CA LEU A 104 -9.23 -2.16 10.30
C LEU A 104 -10.19 -2.11 9.12
N VAL A 105 -11.48 -2.08 9.40
CA VAL A 105 -12.51 -2.01 8.39
C VAL A 105 -12.81 -0.56 8.09
N VAL A 106 -12.86 -0.22 6.81
CA VAL A 106 -13.22 1.12 6.32
C VAL A 106 -14.36 0.99 5.33
N ASP A 107 -15.19 2.02 5.25
CA ASP A 107 -16.30 2.08 4.30
C ASP A 107 -16.17 3.34 3.43
N SER A 108 -15.73 3.16 2.19
CA SER A 108 -15.58 4.26 1.22
C SER A 108 -16.93 4.78 0.72
N SER A 109 -18.04 4.06 0.93
CA SER A 109 -19.38 4.58 0.59
C SER A 109 -19.85 5.68 1.55
N ASP A 110 -19.27 5.75 2.75
CA ASP A 110 -19.62 6.73 3.78
C ASP A 110 -18.82 8.03 3.67
N ASP A 111 -17.49 7.95 3.47
CA ASP A 111 -16.59 9.11 3.45
C ASP A 111 -15.93 9.39 2.08
N GLY A 112 -16.23 8.57 1.06
CA GLY A 112 -15.68 8.66 -0.29
C GLY A 112 -14.21 8.25 -0.43
N GLN A 113 -13.47 8.06 0.68
CA GLN A 113 -12.01 7.89 0.69
C GLN A 113 -11.54 6.61 1.41
N GLY A 114 -12.44 5.93 2.13
CA GLY A 114 -12.13 4.78 2.97
C GLY A 114 -11.08 5.12 4.03
N SER A 115 -11.21 6.30 4.63
CA SER A 115 -10.26 6.86 5.60
C SER A 115 -10.72 6.70 7.05
N ARG A 116 -12.05 6.66 7.26
CA ARG A 116 -12.66 6.44 8.57
C ARG A 116 -12.73 4.95 8.89
N ILE A 117 -12.17 4.57 10.04
CA ILE A 117 -12.32 3.21 10.58
C ILE A 117 -13.75 3.07 11.10
N VAL A 118 -14.45 2.04 10.63
CA VAL A 118 -15.83 1.74 11.02
C VAL A 118 -15.92 0.52 11.93
N ASP A 119 -14.94 -0.38 11.88
CA ASP A 119 -14.89 -1.60 12.69
C ASP A 119 -13.46 -2.17 12.78
N VAL A 120 -13.25 -3.14 13.68
CA VAL A 120 -12.01 -3.91 13.80
C VAL A 120 -12.33 -5.41 13.81
N TRP A 121 -11.86 -6.13 12.80
CA TRP A 121 -12.06 -7.58 12.71
C TRP A 121 -10.84 -8.34 13.21
N THR A 122 -11.00 -9.13 14.26
CA THR A 122 -9.95 -10.01 14.76
C THR A 122 -9.82 -11.24 13.86
N ARG A 123 -8.59 -11.58 13.46
CA ARG A 123 -8.31 -12.78 12.66
C ARG A 123 -8.22 -14.00 13.59
N THR A 124 -8.90 -15.09 13.23
CA THR A 124 -8.63 -16.40 13.83
C THR A 124 -7.25 -16.91 13.38
N THR A 125 -6.47 -17.43 14.32
CA THR A 125 -5.11 -17.93 14.07
C THR A 125 -4.93 -19.31 14.71
N GLY A 126 -3.93 -20.07 14.26
CA GLY A 126 -3.69 -21.43 14.73
C GLY A 126 -4.10 -22.49 13.71
N TRP A 127 -4.24 -23.72 14.20
CA TRP A 127 -4.57 -24.94 13.46
C TRP A 127 -5.60 -25.74 14.24
#